data_AF-A0A4U5ME56-F1
#
_entry.id   AF-A0A4U5ME56-F1
#
_cell.length_a   1.000
_cell.length_b   1.000
_cell.length_c   1.000
_cell.angle_alpha   90.00
_cell.angle_beta   90.00
_cell.angle_gamma   90.00
#
_symmetry.space_group_name_H-M   'P 1'
#
loop_
_entity.id
_entity.type
_entity.pdbx_description
1 polymer ?
#
loop_
_entity_poly.entity_id
_entity_poly.type
_entity_poly.pdbx_seq_one_letter_code
_entity_poly.pdbx_strand_id
1 'polypeptide(L)'
;MNATDYVVKYATIQNDKNSNMTFFPEYTDEAKSIWATRGGKRPLTVPICGFDGKSCPEDIMKSPLVIAGIACGVVLIVFVIMSVIYVIWAKKKEEERLNEMWKIPYGELKKHVPKVWIWIVKSSQVLYLEGRIRKLPFAPIWNDFHRHEADHETQTDSEYFALYYLDREPVVAAKHHIRLTLTKNDHRDMRKLRGLDHSNLNKFLGLCVDTTTYLSIWKYCSRGSLQDIFQRDSITMDSFFMYSLMRDILHGLNYIHKSFLGFHGNLTSDTCLVDDRWQVKISDYGLPRLRMAERLPPKKLLWRAPELLREDAILGSKAGDVYGFAIICSEIMSRKPAYDFESRTETEEEIVYLVKRGGTNLCRPTISNIADFNPAFIHLIRECWSENVKERPIVDQIIKLMKSIVPGSNTNLMDHVFRMLENYADSLEQEVEVRTKELESEKKKSDLLLYRMMPKQIAEKLKMGASVSRRASSR
;
A
#
# COMPACT_ATOMS: atom_id res chain seq x y z
N MET A 1 59.99 -39.40 -61.23
CA MET A 1 59.76 -40.30 -62.37
C MET A 1 58.36 -40.86 -62.23
N ASN A 2 57.44 -40.53 -63.15
CA ASN A 2 56.09 -41.11 -63.16
C ASN A 2 56.19 -42.59 -63.51
N ALA A 3 55.62 -43.47 -62.69
CA ALA A 3 55.50 -44.90 -62.96
C ALA A 3 54.34 -45.17 -63.93
N THR A 4 54.40 -44.57 -65.12
CA THR A 4 53.51 -44.89 -66.26
C THR A 4 54.15 -45.85 -67.24
N ASP A 5 55.43 -46.18 -67.07
CA ASP A 5 56.14 -47.03 -68.01
C ASP A 5 56.23 -48.47 -67.51
N TYR A 6 56.07 -49.38 -68.47
CA TYR A 6 56.27 -50.84 -68.39
C TYR A 6 55.07 -51.70 -67.98
N VAL A 7 54.04 -51.69 -68.84
CA VAL A 7 53.61 -52.95 -69.51
C VAL A 7 53.26 -52.62 -70.98
N VAL A 8 54.27 -52.47 -71.84
CA VAL A 8 54.05 -52.36 -73.29
C VAL A 8 54.94 -53.36 -74.01
N LYS A 9 54.34 -54.26 -74.79
CA LYS A 9 55.02 -55.41 -75.40
C LYS A 9 55.49 -55.18 -76.84
N TYR A 10 55.10 -54.09 -77.51
CA TYR A 10 55.57 -53.79 -78.86
C TYR A 10 55.47 -52.30 -79.20
N ALA A 11 56.33 -51.85 -80.11
CA ALA A 11 56.38 -50.49 -80.63
C ALA A 11 56.04 -50.50 -82.12
N THR A 12 55.21 -49.56 -82.58
CA THR A 12 54.87 -49.42 -83.99
C THR A 12 55.67 -48.26 -84.58
N ILE A 13 56.55 -48.53 -85.54
CA ILE A 13 57.36 -47.50 -86.20
C ILE A 13 56.55 -46.91 -87.35
N GLN A 14 56.05 -45.68 -87.20
CA GLN A 14 55.62 -44.87 -88.35
C GLN A 14 56.83 -44.10 -88.87
N ASN A 15 57.17 -44.33 -90.14
CA ASN A 15 58.35 -43.80 -90.78
C ASN A 15 58.12 -42.32 -91.15
N ASP A 16 58.37 -41.43 -90.19
CA ASP A 16 58.58 -40.01 -90.43
C ASP A 16 59.84 -39.56 -89.68
N LYS A 17 60.62 -38.68 -90.30
CA LYS A 17 62.07 -38.43 -90.08
C LYS A 17 62.49 -37.85 -88.72
N ASN A 18 61.69 -37.99 -87.67
CA ASN A 18 62.09 -37.81 -86.28
C ASN A 18 61.69 -39.05 -85.49
N SER A 19 62.69 -39.82 -85.04
CA SER A 19 62.55 -41.07 -84.29
C SER A 19 61.95 -40.84 -82.89
N ASN A 20 60.64 -40.59 -82.84
CA ASN A 20 59.83 -40.67 -81.62
C ASN A 20 59.11 -42.02 -81.61
N MET A 21 59.48 -42.89 -80.69
CA MET A 21 58.90 -44.22 -80.54
C MET A 21 57.63 -44.13 -79.68
N THR A 22 56.46 -44.39 -80.28
CA THR A 22 55.18 -44.44 -79.57
C THR A 22 54.82 -45.88 -79.20
N PHE A 23 54.49 -46.08 -77.93
CA PHE A 23 54.12 -47.37 -77.35
C PHE A 23 52.60 -47.42 -77.17
N PHE A 24 51.94 -48.49 -77.64
CA PHE A 24 50.50 -48.68 -77.50
C PHE A 24 50.19 -49.83 -76.55
N PRO A 25 49.31 -49.64 -75.54
CA PRO A 25 48.87 -50.72 -74.68
C PRO A 25 47.95 -51.71 -75.43
N GLU A 26 48.13 -53.01 -75.19
CA GLU A 26 47.34 -54.10 -75.80
C GLU A 26 45.99 -54.34 -75.09
N TYR A 27 45.69 -53.58 -74.04
CA TYR A 27 44.44 -53.66 -73.30
C TYR A 27 43.55 -52.44 -73.56
N THR A 28 42.23 -52.65 -73.65
CA THR A 28 41.25 -51.57 -73.82
C THR A 28 40.73 -51.02 -72.49
N ASP A 29 40.75 -51.82 -71.42
CA ASP A 29 40.30 -51.44 -70.08
C ASP A 29 41.28 -51.95 -69.01
N GLU A 30 42.06 -51.03 -68.42
CA GLU A 30 43.09 -51.33 -67.42
C GLU A 30 42.50 -52.06 -66.20
N ALA A 31 41.27 -51.74 -65.83
CA ALA A 31 40.59 -52.31 -64.66
C ALA A 31 40.27 -53.79 -64.86
N LYS A 32 39.79 -54.17 -66.04
CA LYS A 32 39.38 -55.55 -66.34
C LYS A 32 40.52 -56.43 -66.82
N SER A 33 41.57 -55.85 -67.38
CA SER A 33 42.69 -56.62 -67.95
C SER A 33 43.86 -56.77 -66.97
N ILE A 34 44.34 -55.67 -66.38
CA ILE A 34 45.55 -55.69 -65.52
C ILE A 34 45.17 -55.87 -64.05
N TRP A 35 44.13 -55.14 -63.60
CA TRP A 35 43.72 -55.11 -62.19
C TRP A 35 42.52 -56.00 -61.89
N ALA A 36 42.22 -56.98 -62.75
CA ALA A 36 41.09 -57.91 -62.60
C ALA A 36 41.09 -58.61 -61.24
N THR A 37 42.27 -59.03 -60.78
CA THR A 37 42.49 -59.70 -59.49
C THR A 37 42.39 -58.77 -58.28
N ARG A 38 42.33 -57.44 -58.50
CA ARG A 38 42.17 -56.40 -57.47
C ARG A 38 40.82 -55.65 -57.58
N GLY A 39 39.80 -56.30 -58.14
CA GLY A 39 38.47 -55.71 -58.29
C GLY A 39 38.46 -54.48 -59.21
N GLY A 40 39.38 -54.41 -60.16
CA GLY A 40 39.48 -53.33 -61.14
C GLY A 40 40.09 -52.02 -60.64
N LYS A 41 40.61 -51.98 -59.40
CA LYS A 41 41.23 -50.76 -58.86
C LYS A 41 42.75 -50.80 -59.03
N ARG A 42 43.26 -49.83 -59.78
CA ARG A 42 44.70 -49.57 -59.88
C ARG A 42 45.26 -49.24 -58.49
N PRO A 43 46.35 -49.88 -58.04
CA PRO A 43 47.01 -49.53 -56.79
C PRO A 43 47.58 -48.12 -56.90
N LEU A 44 47.54 -47.37 -55.79
CA LEU A 44 48.22 -46.08 -55.72
C LEU A 44 49.72 -46.27 -55.96
N THR A 45 50.32 -45.33 -56.69
CA THR A 45 51.75 -45.35 -57.04
C THR A 45 52.66 -45.33 -55.80
N VAL A 46 52.12 -44.84 -54.68
CA VAL A 46 52.68 -44.96 -53.33
C VAL A 46 51.52 -45.38 -52.41
N PRO A 47 51.69 -46.39 -51.52
CA PRO A 47 50.66 -46.75 -50.55
C PRO A 47 50.28 -45.55 -49.66
N ILE A 48 49.04 -45.51 -49.15
CA ILE A 48 48.53 -44.42 -48.29
C ILE A 48 49.43 -44.19 -47.05
N CYS A 49 50.13 -45.24 -46.60
CA CYS A 49 51.05 -45.21 -45.47
C CYS A 49 52.54 -45.09 -45.85
N GLY A 50 52.86 -44.84 -47.13
CA GLY A 50 54.22 -45.01 -47.65
C GLY A 50 54.62 -46.48 -47.79
N PHE A 51 55.75 -46.75 -48.45
CA PHE A 51 56.26 -48.13 -48.62
C PHE A 51 56.89 -48.69 -47.34
N ASP A 52 57.25 -47.82 -46.39
CA ASP A 52 57.84 -48.13 -45.09
C ASP A 52 56.79 -48.15 -43.95
N GLY A 53 55.54 -47.82 -44.25
CA GLY A 53 54.44 -47.77 -43.28
C GLY A 53 54.51 -46.59 -42.29
N LYS A 54 55.44 -45.64 -42.48
CA LYS A 54 55.67 -44.52 -41.54
C LYS A 54 54.96 -43.23 -41.91
N SER A 55 54.34 -43.16 -43.09
CA SER A 55 53.75 -41.94 -43.66
C SER A 55 52.22 -41.95 -43.68
N CYS A 56 51.58 -42.67 -42.74
CA CYS A 56 50.12 -42.68 -42.63
C CYS A 56 49.60 -41.27 -42.30
N PRO A 57 48.53 -40.78 -42.96
CA PRO A 57 47.84 -39.58 -42.50
C PRO A 57 47.29 -39.83 -41.08
N GLU A 58 47.68 -38.99 -40.12
CA GLU A 58 47.16 -39.05 -38.75
C GLU A 58 45.68 -38.67 -38.75
N ASP A 59 44.88 -39.51 -38.09
CA ASP A 59 43.44 -39.27 -37.94
C ASP A 59 43.23 -38.12 -36.96
N ILE A 60 42.80 -36.96 -37.45
CA ILE A 60 42.66 -35.72 -36.66
C ILE A 60 41.78 -35.94 -35.42
N MET A 61 40.81 -36.85 -35.49
CA MET A 61 39.92 -37.22 -34.39
C MET A 61 40.61 -38.03 -33.27
N LYS A 62 41.78 -38.61 -33.53
CA LYS A 62 42.62 -39.31 -32.55
C LYS A 62 43.70 -38.41 -31.95
N SER A 63 43.80 -37.16 -32.38
CA SER A 63 44.73 -36.20 -31.79
C SER A 63 44.33 -35.93 -30.33
N PRO A 64 45.25 -36.07 -29.36
CA PRO A 64 44.95 -35.84 -27.95
C PRO A 64 44.47 -34.41 -27.67
N LEU A 65 44.87 -33.44 -28.49
CA LEU A 65 44.43 -32.04 -28.40
C LEU A 65 42.96 -31.87 -28.78
N VAL A 66 42.50 -32.58 -29.82
CA VAL A 66 41.11 -32.53 -30.29
C VAL A 66 40.18 -33.21 -29.28
N ILE A 67 40.59 -34.37 -28.75
CA ILE A 67 39.86 -35.08 -27.70
C ILE A 67 39.78 -34.23 -26.42
N ALA A 68 40.88 -33.61 -26.00
CA ALA A 68 40.90 -32.70 -24.86
C ALA A 68 39.99 -31.49 -25.07
N GLY A 69 39.99 -30.89 -26.28
CA GLY A 69 39.10 -29.79 -26.63
C GLY A 69 37.62 -30.15 -26.54
N ILE A 70 37.23 -31.33 -27.04
CA ILE A 70 35.86 -31.85 -26.94
C ILE A 70 35.49 -32.11 -25.48
N ALA A 71 36.38 -32.75 -24.71
CA ALA A 71 36.15 -33.02 -23.28
C ALA A 71 35.97 -31.72 -22.48
N CYS A 72 36.82 -30.71 -22.71
CA CYS A 72 36.66 -29.38 -22.12
C CYS A 72 35.34 -28.72 -22.52
N GLY A 73 34.94 -28.82 -23.79
CA GLY A 73 33.66 -28.31 -24.28
C GLY A 73 32.46 -28.96 -23.57
N VAL A 74 32.48 -30.28 -23.39
CA VAL A 74 31.43 -31.03 -22.66
C VAL A 74 31.39 -30.61 -21.19
N VAL A 75 32.53 -30.47 -20.54
CA VAL A 75 32.61 -30.00 -19.13
C VAL A 75 32.04 -28.59 -19.00
N LEU A 76 32.34 -27.69 -19.93
CA LEU A 76 31.77 -26.34 -19.94
C LEU A 76 30.25 -26.36 -20.12
N ILE A 77 29.73 -27.19 -21.04
CA ILE A 77 28.27 -27.34 -21.24
C ILE A 77 27.59 -27.87 -19.97
N VAL A 78 28.18 -28.89 -19.33
CA VAL A 78 27.66 -29.43 -18.06
C VAL A 78 27.67 -28.36 -16.97
N PHE A 79 28.74 -27.58 -16.86
CA PHE A 79 28.82 -26.49 -15.89
C PHE A 79 27.76 -25.40 -16.11
N VAL A 80 27.50 -25.04 -17.38
CA VAL A 80 26.41 -24.10 -17.74
C VAL A 80 25.05 -24.67 -17.36
N ILE A 81 24.78 -25.94 -17.68
CA ILE A 81 23.50 -26.60 -17.33
C ILE A 81 23.33 -26.63 -15.81
N MET A 82 24.36 -27.02 -15.05
CA MET A 82 24.31 -27.05 -13.59
C MET A 82 24.10 -25.65 -13.00
N SER A 83 24.72 -24.62 -13.58
CA SER A 83 24.52 -23.22 -13.17
C SER A 83 23.09 -22.75 -13.42
N VAL A 84 22.50 -23.09 -14.58
CA VAL A 84 21.09 -22.77 -14.89
C VAL A 84 20.14 -23.49 -13.93
N ILE A 85 20.35 -24.78 -13.67
CA ILE A 85 19.57 -25.56 -12.71
C ILE A 85 19.67 -24.94 -11.31
N TYR A 86 20.88 -24.57 -10.88
CA TYR A 86 21.11 -23.90 -9.60
C TYR A 86 20.36 -22.56 -9.50
N VAL A 87 20.41 -21.72 -10.54
CA VAL A 87 19.68 -20.44 -10.56
C VAL A 87 18.17 -20.64 -10.48
N ILE A 88 17.61 -21.63 -11.19
CA ILE A 88 16.18 -21.96 -11.12
C ILE A 88 15.80 -22.46 -9.72
N TRP A 89 16.61 -23.35 -9.15
CA TRP A 89 16.40 -23.87 -7.80
C TRP A 89 16.48 -22.74 -6.75
N ALA A 90 17.50 -21.88 -6.84
CA ALA A 90 17.68 -20.74 -5.94
C ALA A 90 16.52 -19.76 -6.03
N LYS A 91 16.05 -19.45 -7.25
CA LYS A 91 14.88 -18.60 -7.47
C LYS A 91 13.61 -19.20 -6.87
N LYS A 92 13.38 -20.51 -7.06
CA LYS A 92 12.23 -21.21 -6.48
C LYS A 92 12.27 -21.19 -4.95
N LYS A 93 13.44 -21.44 -4.37
CA LYS A 93 13.65 -21.39 -2.90
C LYS A 93 13.40 -19.99 -2.34
N GLU A 94 13.85 -18.95 -3.05
CA GLU A 94 13.56 -17.56 -2.64
C GLU A 94 12.07 -17.24 -2.75
N GLU A 95 11.39 -17.66 -3.82
CA GLU A 95 9.93 -17.50 -3.93
C GLU A 95 9.17 -18.19 -2.79
N GLU A 96 9.59 -19.39 -2.38
CA GLU A 96 9.04 -20.11 -1.22
C GLU A 96 9.26 -19.31 0.07
N ARG A 97 10.48 -18.84 0.32
CA ARG A 97 10.80 -17.99 1.50
C ARG A 97 9.97 -16.71 1.53
N LEU A 98 9.84 -16.02 0.39
CA LEU A 98 8.99 -14.84 0.26
C LEU A 98 7.51 -15.16 0.46
N ASN A 99 7.08 -16.39 0.14
CA ASN A 99 5.70 -16.81 0.35
C ASN A 99 5.37 -17.04 1.81
N GLU A 100 6.29 -17.62 2.57
CA GLU A 100 6.09 -17.81 4.01
C GLU A 100 6.01 -16.47 4.74
N MET A 101 6.68 -15.42 4.26
CA MET A 101 6.65 -14.11 4.92
C MET A 101 5.30 -13.39 4.90
N TRP A 102 4.40 -13.68 3.93
CA TRP A 102 3.06 -13.08 3.92
C TRP A 102 1.99 -14.00 4.48
N LYS A 103 2.29 -15.29 4.68
CA LYS A 103 1.39 -16.22 5.36
C LYS A 103 1.59 -16.06 6.85
N ILE A 104 0.57 -15.61 7.56
CA ILE A 104 0.62 -15.45 9.01
C ILE A 104 -0.13 -16.61 9.64
N PRO A 105 0.55 -17.52 10.37
CA PRO A 105 -0.11 -18.60 11.07
C PRO A 105 -1.07 -18.06 12.14
N TYR A 106 -2.26 -18.67 12.27
CA TYR A 106 -3.22 -18.23 13.28
C TYR A 106 -2.67 -18.35 14.72
N GLY A 107 -1.79 -19.33 14.97
CA GLY A 107 -1.16 -19.52 16.29
C GLY A 107 -0.25 -18.36 16.72
N GLU A 108 0.22 -17.53 15.79
CA GLU A 108 1.01 -16.32 16.10
C GLU A 108 0.12 -15.14 16.49
N LEU A 109 -1.16 -15.14 16.04
CA LEU A 109 -2.13 -14.10 16.33
C LEU A 109 -2.70 -14.29 17.74
N LYS A 110 -2.22 -13.49 18.68
CA LYS A 110 -2.74 -13.49 20.05
C LYS A 110 -3.93 -12.53 20.14
N LYS A 111 -5.11 -13.03 20.51
CA LYS A 111 -6.25 -12.15 20.78
C LYS A 111 -5.89 -11.17 21.89
N HIS A 112 -6.32 -9.92 21.74
CA HIS A 112 -6.17 -8.93 22.80
C HIS A 112 -6.95 -9.40 24.04
N VAL A 113 -6.25 -9.63 25.14
CA VAL A 113 -6.86 -9.83 26.47
C VAL A 113 -6.54 -8.59 27.27
N PRO A 114 -7.53 -7.78 27.68
CA PRO A 114 -7.26 -6.62 28.53
C PRO A 114 -6.70 -7.14 29.86
N LYS A 115 -5.43 -6.84 30.12
CA LYS A 115 -4.81 -7.00 31.44
C LYS A 115 -4.17 -5.65 31.77
N VAL A 116 -4.37 -5.21 33.02
CA VAL A 116 -3.60 -4.19 33.75
C VAL A 116 -4.14 -2.74 33.75
N TRP A 117 -5.36 -2.53 34.28
CA TRP A 117 -5.77 -1.24 34.89
C TRP A 117 -5.34 -1.10 36.38
N ILE A 118 -4.76 -2.14 37.00
CA ILE A 118 -4.56 -2.21 38.46
C ILE A 118 -3.32 -1.47 38.99
N TRP A 119 -2.36 -1.04 38.15
CA TRP A 119 -1.08 -0.49 38.66
C TRP A 119 -0.83 1.01 38.47
N ILE A 120 -1.47 1.71 37.53
CA ILE A 120 -1.04 3.08 37.14
C ILE A 120 -1.81 4.21 37.87
N VAL A 121 -2.98 3.95 38.45
CA VAL A 121 -3.83 5.00 39.07
C VAL A 121 -3.37 5.43 40.49
N LYS A 122 -2.12 5.19 40.89
CA LYS A 122 -1.59 5.54 42.23
C LYS A 122 -0.65 6.74 42.30
N SER A 123 -0.56 7.59 41.26
CA SER A 123 0.15 8.88 41.39
C SER A 123 -0.81 10.06 41.40
N SER A 124 -1.08 10.56 42.61
CA SER A 124 -2.03 11.63 42.95
C SER A 124 -1.68 13.04 42.44
N GLN A 125 -0.74 13.20 41.52
CA GLN A 125 -0.23 14.51 41.07
C GLN A 125 -0.89 15.03 39.77
N VAL A 126 -1.54 14.17 38.97
CA VAL A 126 -2.14 14.55 37.68
C VAL A 126 -3.59 15.07 37.81
N LEU A 127 -4.30 14.68 38.87
CA LEU A 127 -5.75 14.93 39.03
C LEU A 127 -6.14 16.41 39.21
N TYR A 128 -5.18 17.30 39.53
CA TYR A 128 -5.44 18.72 39.79
C TYR A 128 -5.50 19.59 38.51
N LEU A 129 -4.96 19.12 37.38
CA LEU A 129 -4.93 19.86 36.11
C LEU A 129 -6.08 19.49 35.15
N GLU A 130 -6.66 18.29 35.27
CA GLU A 130 -7.76 17.80 34.39
C GLU A 130 -9.05 18.62 34.49
N GLY A 131 -9.33 19.21 35.65
CA GLY A 131 -10.57 19.98 35.89
C GLY A 131 -10.66 21.29 35.10
N ARG A 132 -9.52 21.87 34.68
CA ARG A 132 -9.48 23.12 33.89
C ARG A 132 -9.43 22.85 32.38
N ILE A 133 -8.78 21.78 31.95
CA ILE A 133 -8.65 21.42 30.53
C ILE A 133 -9.99 20.98 29.93
N ARG A 134 -10.87 20.30 30.70
CA ARG A 134 -12.19 19.81 30.24
C ARG A 134 -13.15 20.87 29.68
N LYS A 135 -12.88 22.17 29.87
CA LYS A 135 -13.76 23.27 29.41
C LYS A 135 -13.30 23.96 28.12
N LEU A 136 -12.19 23.50 27.52
CA LEU A 136 -11.68 24.08 26.28
C LEU A 136 -12.37 23.49 25.03
N PRO A 137 -12.58 24.28 23.97
CA PRO A 137 -13.16 23.78 22.71
C PRO A 137 -12.33 22.68 22.01
N PHE A 138 -11.04 22.51 22.38
CA PHE A 138 -10.11 21.49 21.84
C PHE A 138 -9.69 20.44 22.88
N ALA A 139 -10.17 20.57 24.13
CA ALA A 139 -10.04 19.54 25.16
C ALA A 139 -10.33 18.12 24.66
N PRO A 140 -11.31 17.90 23.77
CA PRO A 140 -11.54 16.58 23.19
C PRO A 140 -10.47 16.06 22.22
N ILE A 141 -9.74 16.88 21.46
CA ILE A 141 -8.59 16.41 20.65
C ILE A 141 -7.42 16.01 21.56
N TRP A 142 -7.16 16.81 22.60
CA TRP A 142 -6.14 16.52 23.61
C TRP A 142 -6.51 15.31 24.47
N ASN A 143 -7.77 15.21 24.87
CA ASN A 143 -8.29 14.05 25.57
C ASN A 143 -8.30 12.83 24.66
N ASP A 144 -8.60 12.90 23.36
CA ASP A 144 -8.49 11.77 22.43
C ASP A 144 -7.02 11.34 22.24
N PHE A 145 -6.08 12.30 22.20
CA PHE A 145 -4.63 12.03 22.19
C PHE A 145 -4.18 11.21 23.42
N HIS A 146 -4.73 11.45 24.61
CA HIS A 146 -4.40 10.69 25.83
C HIS A 146 -5.35 9.53 26.16
N ARG A 147 -6.61 9.58 25.71
CA ARG A 147 -7.64 8.56 25.94
C ARG A 147 -7.41 7.35 25.06
N HIS A 148 -6.75 7.49 23.90
CA HIS A 148 -6.31 6.34 23.11
C HIS A 148 -5.27 5.44 23.81
N GLU A 149 -4.64 5.91 24.88
CA GLU A 149 -3.77 5.09 25.73
C GLU A 149 -4.53 4.45 26.92
N ALA A 150 -5.77 4.89 27.21
CA ALA A 150 -6.59 4.46 28.35
C ALA A 150 -7.90 3.72 28.00
N ASP A 151 -8.53 4.00 26.85
CA ASP A 151 -9.80 3.42 26.37
C ASP A 151 -9.58 2.21 25.44
N HIS A 152 -8.62 1.34 25.78
CA HIS A 152 -8.54 0.01 25.16
C HIS A 152 -9.69 -0.93 25.55
N GLU A 153 -10.66 -0.44 26.34
CA GLU A 153 -11.82 -1.18 26.79
C GLU A 153 -13.05 -0.87 25.92
N THR A 154 -13.63 -1.93 25.34
CA THR A 154 -15.05 -2.08 24.91
C THR A 154 -15.48 -2.02 23.44
N GLN A 155 -14.65 -2.32 22.42
CA GLN A 155 -15.19 -2.72 21.11
C GLN A 155 -14.12 -3.30 20.18
N THR A 156 -13.91 -4.62 20.11
CA THR A 156 -12.72 -5.11 19.36
C THR A 156 -12.91 -6.34 18.46
N ASP A 157 -14.09 -6.95 18.43
CA ASP A 157 -14.41 -8.03 17.50
C ASP A 157 -15.77 -7.71 16.85
N SER A 158 -15.77 -7.20 15.62
CA SER A 158 -16.98 -7.00 14.81
C SER A 158 -17.16 -8.16 13.83
N GLU A 159 -18.27 -8.19 13.10
CA GLU A 159 -18.47 -9.19 12.03
C GLU A 159 -17.38 -9.13 10.95
N TYR A 160 -16.81 -7.94 10.72
CA TYR A 160 -15.87 -7.67 9.64
C TYR A 160 -14.42 -7.51 10.11
N PHE A 161 -14.17 -7.17 11.37
CA PHE A 161 -12.82 -6.88 11.87
C PHE A 161 -12.56 -7.47 13.27
N ALA A 162 -11.30 -7.68 13.59
CA ALA A 162 -10.84 -8.18 14.88
C ALA A 162 -9.46 -7.60 15.24
N LEU A 163 -9.21 -7.32 16.51
CA LEU A 163 -7.90 -6.90 16.99
C LEU A 163 -7.07 -8.10 17.50
N TYR A 164 -5.83 -8.16 17.04
CA TYR A 164 -4.84 -9.16 17.45
C TYR A 164 -3.50 -8.49 17.79
N TYR A 165 -2.60 -9.25 18.40
CA TYR A 165 -1.19 -8.92 18.54
C TYR A 165 -0.38 -9.88 17.69
N LEU A 166 0.49 -9.33 16.85
CA LEU A 166 1.49 -10.05 16.08
C LEU A 166 2.85 -9.53 16.53
N ASP A 167 3.74 -10.40 17.03
CA ASP A 167 5.07 -10.01 17.53
C ASP A 167 5.09 -8.84 18.54
N ARG A 168 4.07 -8.78 19.41
CA ARG A 168 3.85 -7.71 20.42
C ARG A 168 3.40 -6.37 19.85
N GLU A 169 3.16 -6.27 18.54
CA GLU A 169 2.54 -5.10 17.93
C GLU A 169 1.03 -5.33 17.73
N PRO A 170 0.18 -4.32 17.99
CA PRO A 170 -1.25 -4.42 17.70
C PRO A 170 -1.48 -4.43 16.18
N VAL A 171 -2.36 -5.32 15.74
CA VAL A 171 -2.75 -5.48 14.33
C VAL A 171 -4.27 -5.63 14.20
N VAL A 172 -4.79 -5.20 13.06
CA VAL A 172 -6.21 -5.38 12.69
C VAL A 172 -6.31 -6.52 11.68
N ALA A 173 -7.17 -7.48 11.96
CA ALA A 173 -7.53 -8.54 11.05
C ALA A 173 -8.89 -8.23 10.41
N ALA A 174 -8.94 -8.07 9.10
CA ALA A 174 -10.20 -8.00 8.35
C ALA A 174 -10.64 -9.40 7.93
N LYS A 175 -11.90 -9.73 8.24
CA LYS A 175 -12.51 -11.05 8.04
C LYS A 175 -13.08 -11.16 6.64
N HIS A 176 -12.62 -12.16 5.90
CA HIS A 176 -13.12 -12.52 4.59
C HIS A 176 -13.95 -13.79 4.68
N HIS A 177 -15.26 -13.68 4.49
CA HIS A 177 -16.23 -14.78 4.66
C HIS A 177 -16.23 -15.78 3.51
N ILE A 178 -15.31 -15.64 2.56
CA ILE A 178 -15.17 -16.51 1.39
C ILE A 178 -13.78 -17.13 1.38
N ARG A 179 -13.73 -18.45 1.19
CA ARG A 179 -12.50 -19.19 0.95
C ARG A 179 -12.31 -19.41 -0.54
N LEU A 180 -11.19 -18.92 -1.07
CA LEU A 180 -10.78 -19.17 -2.44
C LEU A 180 -9.46 -19.93 -2.43
N THR A 181 -9.31 -20.93 -3.30
CA THR A 181 -8.00 -21.56 -3.51
C THR A 181 -7.03 -20.54 -4.10
N LEU A 182 -5.96 -20.23 -3.35
CA LEU A 182 -4.92 -19.31 -3.78
C LEU A 182 -4.10 -19.92 -4.92
N THR A 183 -3.99 -19.19 -6.02
CA THR A 183 -3.22 -19.57 -7.18
C THR A 183 -1.77 -19.06 -7.08
N LYS A 184 -0.89 -19.53 -7.97
CA LYS A 184 0.48 -19.00 -8.08
C LYS A 184 0.52 -17.49 -8.37
N ASN A 185 -0.47 -16.97 -9.09
CA ASN A 185 -0.62 -15.54 -9.35
C ASN A 185 -0.97 -14.79 -8.06
N ASP A 186 -1.90 -15.32 -7.26
CA ASP A 186 -2.27 -14.70 -5.98
C ASP A 186 -1.06 -14.64 -5.04
N HIS A 187 -0.28 -15.71 -4.93
CA HIS A 187 0.96 -15.69 -4.13
C HIS A 187 1.94 -14.60 -4.59
N ARG A 188 2.08 -14.40 -5.91
CA ARG A 188 2.92 -13.32 -6.46
C ARG A 188 2.36 -11.95 -6.09
N ASP A 189 1.05 -11.78 -6.16
CA ASP A 189 0.40 -10.51 -5.85
C ASP A 189 0.45 -10.20 -4.34
N MET A 190 0.35 -11.21 -3.46
CA MET A 190 0.58 -11.06 -2.01
C MET A 190 2.01 -10.61 -1.69
N ARG A 191 3.02 -11.19 -2.36
CA ARG A 191 4.43 -10.76 -2.21
C ARG A 191 4.60 -9.28 -2.58
N LYS A 192 4.00 -8.86 -3.69
CA LYS A 192 4.05 -7.46 -4.14
C LYS A 192 3.26 -6.54 -3.19
N LEU A 193 2.10 -6.97 -2.71
CA LEU A 193 1.23 -6.22 -1.81
C LEU A 193 1.93 -5.93 -0.47
N ARG A 194 2.54 -6.95 0.14
CA ARG A 194 3.37 -6.80 1.34
C ARG A 194 4.57 -5.87 1.14
N GLY A 195 5.09 -5.80 -0.09
CA GLY A 195 6.19 -4.92 -0.47
C GLY A 195 5.80 -3.45 -0.58
N LEU A 196 4.51 -3.10 -0.63
CA LEU A 196 4.09 -1.70 -0.72
C LEU A 196 4.36 -0.96 0.59
N ASP A 197 4.95 0.22 0.49
CA ASP A 197 5.26 1.07 1.64
C ASP A 197 5.12 2.55 1.26
N HIS A 198 4.32 3.28 2.01
CA HIS A 198 4.02 4.69 1.78
C HIS A 198 3.42 5.30 3.06
N SER A 199 3.69 6.58 3.34
CA SER A 199 3.22 7.29 4.56
C SER A 199 1.70 7.23 4.74
N ASN A 200 0.97 7.37 3.63
CA ASN A 200 -0.49 7.40 3.59
C ASN A 200 -1.14 6.08 3.17
N LEU A 201 -0.40 4.98 3.19
CA LEU A 201 -0.97 3.63 3.07
C LEU A 201 -0.84 2.88 4.38
N ASN A 202 -1.90 2.17 4.76
CA ASN A 202 -1.81 1.26 5.89
C ASN A 202 -1.03 0.00 5.46
N LYS A 203 -0.09 -0.45 6.27
CA LYS A 203 0.78 -1.56 5.88
C LYS A 203 0.02 -2.88 5.89
N PHE A 204 -0.01 -3.55 4.74
CA PHE A 204 -0.42 -4.96 4.64
C PHE A 204 0.70 -5.86 5.16
N LEU A 205 0.41 -6.65 6.19
CA LEU A 205 1.39 -7.54 6.82
C LEU A 205 1.33 -8.94 6.21
N GLY A 206 0.12 -9.44 5.95
CA GLY A 206 -0.07 -10.78 5.41
C GLY A 206 -1.51 -11.26 5.45
N LEU A 207 -1.70 -12.54 5.12
CA LEU A 207 -2.97 -13.24 5.10
C LEU A 207 -2.87 -14.48 6.00
N CYS A 208 -3.79 -14.62 6.95
CA CYS A 208 -3.99 -15.84 7.71
C CYS A 208 -5.01 -16.72 6.97
N VAL A 209 -4.56 -17.91 6.56
CA VAL A 209 -5.33 -18.87 5.75
C VAL A 209 -5.79 -20.10 6.55
N ASP A 210 -5.28 -20.26 7.76
CA ASP A 210 -5.45 -21.45 8.61
C ASP A 210 -6.77 -21.47 9.39
N THR A 211 -7.43 -20.31 9.50
CA THR A 211 -8.75 -20.15 10.14
C THR A 211 -9.89 -20.50 9.20
N THR A 212 -11.13 -20.66 9.68
CA THR A 212 -12.32 -20.96 8.87
C THR A 212 -12.58 -19.90 7.78
N THR A 213 -12.48 -18.62 8.15
CA THR A 213 -12.48 -17.46 7.25
C THR A 213 -11.05 -16.99 7.01
N TYR A 214 -10.76 -16.37 5.86
CA TYR A 214 -9.46 -15.75 5.64
C TYR A 214 -9.39 -14.44 6.42
N LEU A 215 -8.22 -14.14 7.01
CA LEU A 215 -8.00 -12.89 7.72
C LEU A 215 -6.87 -12.11 7.04
N SER A 216 -7.17 -10.95 6.45
CA SER A 216 -6.10 -10.04 6.01
C SER A 216 -5.62 -9.22 7.19
N ILE A 217 -4.30 -9.22 7.42
CA ILE A 217 -3.68 -8.62 8.60
C ILE A 217 -3.04 -7.30 8.20
N TRP A 218 -3.44 -6.24 8.89
CA TRP A 218 -3.06 -4.87 8.65
C TRP A 218 -2.48 -4.25 9.92
N LYS A 219 -1.59 -3.27 9.77
CA LYS A 219 -1.10 -2.50 10.91
C LYS A 219 -2.28 -1.76 11.59
N TYR A 220 -2.28 -1.76 12.92
CA TYR A 220 -3.29 -1.04 13.70
C TYR A 220 -3.08 0.48 13.61
N CYS A 221 -4.19 1.19 13.44
CA CYS A 221 -4.27 2.65 13.46
C CYS A 221 -5.09 3.05 14.69
N SER A 222 -4.47 3.74 15.64
CA SER A 222 -5.04 3.94 16.98
C SER A 222 -6.35 4.73 16.96
N ARG A 223 -6.49 5.73 16.08
CA ARG A 223 -7.67 6.61 16.03
C ARG A 223 -8.85 6.01 15.28
N GLY A 224 -8.72 4.79 14.76
CA GLY A 224 -9.78 4.14 14.00
C GLY A 224 -9.93 4.71 12.58
N SER A 225 -11.11 4.57 12.01
CA SER A 225 -11.46 5.08 10.69
C SER A 225 -11.93 6.54 10.74
N LEU A 226 -11.95 7.21 9.59
CA LEU A 226 -12.57 8.53 9.48
C LEU A 226 -14.05 8.50 9.87
N GLN A 227 -14.75 7.39 9.58
CA GLN A 227 -16.15 7.22 9.98
C GLN A 227 -16.32 7.18 11.51
N ASP A 228 -15.40 6.52 12.22
CA ASP A 228 -15.38 6.50 13.70
C ASP A 228 -15.10 7.90 14.29
N ILE A 229 -14.23 8.66 13.63
CA ILE A 229 -13.87 10.01 14.05
C ILE A 229 -15.05 10.98 13.89
N PHE A 230 -15.80 10.91 12.80
CA PHE A 230 -16.93 11.81 12.56
C PHE A 230 -18.13 11.54 13.46
N GLN A 231 -18.30 10.30 13.93
CA GLN A 231 -19.33 9.95 14.90
C GLN A 231 -19.04 10.48 16.31
N ARG A 232 -17.79 10.90 16.59
CA ARG A 232 -17.41 11.49 17.88
C ARG A 232 -17.67 13.00 17.84
N ASP A 233 -18.72 13.45 18.51
CA ASP A 233 -19.09 14.89 18.68
C ASP A 233 -18.00 15.76 19.31
N SER A 234 -16.97 15.12 19.86
CA SER A 234 -15.96 15.77 20.65
C SER A 234 -14.94 16.52 19.77
N ILE A 235 -14.62 16.11 18.55
CA ILE A 235 -13.44 16.66 17.85
C ILE A 235 -13.80 17.94 17.06
N THR A 236 -13.15 19.07 17.39
CA THR A 236 -13.24 20.33 16.64
C THR A 236 -12.19 20.37 15.51
N MET A 237 -12.63 20.16 14.26
CA MET A 237 -11.77 20.18 13.07
C MET A 237 -11.87 21.52 12.32
N ASP A 238 -10.80 22.31 12.26
CA ASP A 238 -10.78 23.49 11.39
C ASP A 238 -10.55 23.10 9.92
N SER A 239 -10.70 24.06 9.00
CA SER A 239 -10.49 23.79 7.57
C SER A 239 -9.10 23.26 7.25
N PHE A 240 -8.06 23.76 7.92
CA PHE A 240 -6.70 23.28 7.69
C PHE A 240 -6.57 21.79 8.03
N PHE A 241 -7.15 21.37 9.15
CA PHE A 241 -7.20 19.97 9.56
C PHE A 241 -7.92 19.12 8.52
N MET A 242 -9.11 19.56 8.08
CA MET A 242 -9.89 18.87 7.06
C MET A 242 -9.14 18.76 5.72
N TYR A 243 -8.48 19.83 5.28
CA TYR A 243 -7.61 19.81 4.10
C TYR A 243 -6.44 18.84 4.27
N SER A 244 -5.83 18.76 5.44
CA SER A 244 -4.72 17.84 5.69
C SER A 244 -5.15 16.37 5.54
N LEU A 245 -6.33 16.01 6.05
CA LEU A 245 -6.90 14.67 5.87
C LEU A 245 -7.14 14.34 4.39
N MET A 246 -7.77 15.27 3.65
CA MET A 246 -8.04 15.09 2.21
C MET A 246 -6.75 14.96 1.40
N ARG A 247 -5.73 15.76 1.73
CA ARG A 247 -4.41 15.73 1.08
C ARG A 247 -3.74 14.37 1.28
N ASP A 248 -3.80 13.84 2.50
CA ASP A 248 -3.23 12.55 2.85
C ASP A 248 -3.90 11.40 2.07
N ILE A 249 -5.23 11.43 1.92
CA ILE A 249 -5.97 10.48 1.06
C ILE A 249 -5.51 10.58 -0.39
N LEU A 250 -5.38 11.80 -0.94
CA LEU A 250 -4.93 11.99 -2.32
C LEU A 250 -3.52 11.45 -2.56
N HIS A 251 -2.60 11.63 -1.61
CA HIS A 251 -1.25 11.07 -1.72
C HIS A 251 -1.24 9.54 -1.69
N GLY A 252 -2.03 8.93 -0.79
CA GLY A 252 -2.22 7.47 -0.76
C GLY A 252 -2.80 6.92 -2.07
N LEU A 253 -3.86 7.56 -2.59
CA LEU A 253 -4.48 7.18 -3.86
C LEU A 253 -3.53 7.34 -5.05
N ASN A 254 -2.77 8.42 -5.10
CA ASN A 254 -1.81 8.65 -6.18
C ASN A 254 -0.76 7.54 -6.23
N TYR A 255 -0.28 7.12 -5.06
CA TYR A 255 0.65 6.01 -4.95
C TYR A 255 0.02 4.70 -5.44
N ILE A 256 -1.21 4.38 -5.03
CA ILE A 256 -1.95 3.19 -5.51
C ILE A 256 -2.12 3.23 -7.04
N HIS A 257 -2.53 4.37 -7.60
CA HIS A 257 -2.79 4.54 -9.04
C HIS A 257 -1.54 4.37 -9.91
N LYS A 258 -0.35 4.62 -9.34
CA LYS A 258 0.96 4.44 -9.99
C LYS A 258 1.59 3.07 -9.70
N SER A 259 1.08 2.36 -8.69
CA SER A 259 1.54 1.01 -8.34
C SER A 259 0.98 -0.07 -9.27
N PHE A 260 1.41 -1.31 -9.07
CA PHE A 260 0.90 -2.48 -9.80
C PHE A 260 -0.59 -2.76 -9.56
N LEU A 261 -1.20 -2.18 -8.51
CA LEU A 261 -2.62 -2.31 -8.21
C LEU A 261 -3.49 -1.56 -9.22
N GLY A 262 -3.03 -0.40 -9.69
CA GLY A 262 -3.73 0.46 -10.63
C GLY A 262 -4.91 1.24 -10.03
N PHE A 263 -5.62 0.71 -9.04
CA PHE A 263 -6.74 1.37 -8.34
C PHE A 263 -6.96 0.75 -6.95
N HIS A 264 -7.75 1.41 -6.10
CA HIS A 264 -8.15 0.94 -4.78
C HIS A 264 -9.40 0.05 -4.86
N GLY A 265 -10.47 0.55 -5.50
CA GLY A 265 -11.68 -0.18 -5.85
C GLY A 265 -12.68 -0.44 -4.71
N ASN A 266 -12.29 -0.17 -3.46
CA ASN A 266 -13.17 -0.22 -2.28
C ASN A 266 -12.99 1.01 -1.36
N LEU A 267 -12.76 2.20 -1.95
CA LEU A 267 -12.41 3.38 -1.15
C LEU A 267 -13.66 3.94 -0.44
N THR A 268 -13.65 3.93 0.89
CA THR A 268 -14.69 4.49 1.76
C THR A 268 -14.07 5.20 2.96
N SER A 269 -14.87 5.97 3.72
CA SER A 269 -14.42 6.58 4.97
C SER A 269 -13.99 5.54 6.03
N ASP A 270 -14.62 4.36 6.06
CA ASP A 270 -14.18 3.20 6.87
C ASP A 270 -12.77 2.69 6.52
N THR A 271 -12.40 2.70 5.23
CA THR A 271 -11.08 2.22 4.78
C THR A 271 -9.95 3.23 4.98
N CYS A 272 -10.31 4.50 5.21
CA CYS A 272 -9.36 5.56 5.54
C CYS A 272 -9.14 5.59 7.05
N LEU A 273 -8.04 4.96 7.50
CA LEU A 273 -7.69 4.91 8.92
C LEU A 273 -6.81 6.07 9.33
N VAL A 274 -6.80 6.42 10.60
CA VAL A 274 -5.99 7.52 11.14
C VAL A 274 -5.07 7.02 12.24
N ASP A 275 -3.79 7.36 12.12
CA ASP A 275 -2.79 6.98 13.11
C ASP A 275 -2.70 7.96 14.28
N ASP A 276 -1.81 7.65 15.22
CA ASP A 276 -1.50 8.46 16.41
C ASP A 276 -1.06 9.89 16.05
N ARG A 277 -0.46 10.08 14.87
CA ARG A 277 0.04 11.36 14.35
C ARG A 277 -0.97 12.12 13.49
N TRP A 278 -2.23 11.70 13.49
CA TRP A 278 -3.29 12.27 12.66
C TRP A 278 -3.02 12.20 11.15
N GLN A 279 -2.22 11.23 10.71
CA GLN A 279 -2.03 10.96 9.29
C GLN A 279 -3.05 9.93 8.81
N VAL A 280 -3.67 10.21 7.65
CA VAL A 280 -4.58 9.26 7.04
C VAL A 280 -3.78 8.16 6.33
N LYS A 281 -4.14 6.91 6.61
CA LYS A 281 -3.61 5.70 6.00
C LYS A 281 -4.74 4.92 5.32
N ILE A 282 -4.68 4.85 4.00
CA ILE A 282 -5.64 4.06 3.22
C ILE A 282 -5.35 2.58 3.47
N SER A 283 -6.34 1.87 3.98
CA SER A 283 -6.31 0.43 4.28
C SER A 283 -7.22 -0.33 3.33
N ASP A 284 -7.25 -1.65 3.44
CA ASP A 284 -8.08 -2.50 2.59
C ASP A 284 -7.95 -2.12 1.11
N TYR A 285 -6.72 -2.15 0.58
CA TYR A 285 -6.40 -2.08 -0.84
C TYR A 285 -5.90 -3.43 -1.38
N GLY A 286 -6.09 -3.69 -2.67
CA GLY A 286 -5.66 -4.93 -3.31
C GLY A 286 -6.64 -6.10 -3.13
N LEU A 287 -6.11 -7.32 -3.07
CA LEU A 287 -6.91 -8.56 -2.94
C LEU A 287 -8.10 -8.69 -3.92
N PRO A 288 -7.93 -8.38 -5.22
CA PRO A 288 -9.05 -8.22 -6.15
C PRO A 288 -9.93 -9.46 -6.26
N ARG A 289 -9.34 -10.67 -6.26
CA ARG A 289 -10.11 -11.92 -6.36
C ARG A 289 -10.98 -12.18 -5.13
N LEU A 290 -10.48 -11.89 -3.93
CA LEU A 290 -11.27 -12.04 -2.70
C LEU A 290 -12.46 -11.08 -2.72
N ARG A 291 -12.22 -9.82 -3.10
CA ARG A 291 -13.27 -8.79 -3.20
C ARG A 291 -14.31 -9.09 -4.26
N MET A 292 -13.90 -9.61 -5.41
CA MET A 292 -14.83 -10.02 -6.46
C MET A 292 -15.76 -11.14 -6.01
N ALA A 293 -15.28 -12.03 -5.15
CA ALA A 293 -16.14 -13.08 -4.64
C ALA A 293 -17.09 -12.55 -3.56
N GLU A 294 -16.66 -11.55 -2.78
CA GLU A 294 -17.43 -10.97 -1.68
C GLU A 294 -18.58 -10.10 -2.18
N ARG A 295 -19.80 -10.45 -1.76
CA ARG A 295 -20.96 -9.58 -1.98
C ARG A 295 -20.95 -8.47 -0.95
N LEU A 296 -20.73 -7.24 -1.40
CA LEU A 296 -20.76 -6.07 -0.53
C LEU A 296 -22.20 -5.71 -0.15
N PRO A 297 -22.46 -5.34 1.11
CA PRO A 297 -23.76 -4.83 1.52
C PRO A 297 -24.03 -3.44 0.91
N PRO A 298 -25.30 -3.04 0.73
CA PRO A 298 -25.68 -1.74 0.14
C PRO A 298 -24.97 -0.54 0.78
N LYS A 299 -24.83 -0.53 2.11
CA LYS A 299 -24.06 0.47 2.85
C LYS A 299 -22.65 0.71 2.31
N LYS A 300 -21.91 -0.35 1.95
CA LYS A 300 -20.53 -0.25 1.41
C LYS A 300 -20.50 0.26 -0.03
N LEU A 301 -21.63 0.30 -0.72
CA LEU A 301 -21.75 0.76 -2.11
C LEU A 301 -22.02 2.26 -2.25
N LEU A 302 -22.24 2.99 -1.15
CA LEU A 302 -22.57 4.43 -1.18
C LEU A 302 -21.45 5.30 -1.79
N TRP A 303 -20.19 4.88 -1.63
CA TRP A 303 -19.01 5.54 -2.23
C TRP A 303 -18.72 5.07 -3.65
N ARG A 304 -19.45 4.08 -4.16
CA ARG A 304 -19.16 3.48 -5.46
C ARG A 304 -19.70 4.36 -6.58
N ALA A 305 -18.88 4.53 -7.60
CA ALA A 305 -19.22 5.35 -8.76
C ALA A 305 -20.38 4.76 -9.58
N PRO A 306 -21.21 5.61 -10.21
CA PRO A 306 -22.41 5.19 -10.92
C PRO A 306 -22.13 4.20 -12.07
N GLU A 307 -21.03 4.38 -12.81
CA GLU A 307 -20.63 3.45 -13.87
C GLU A 307 -20.29 2.05 -13.33
N LEU A 308 -19.61 1.97 -12.19
CA LEU A 308 -19.24 0.70 -11.56
C LEU A 308 -20.47 -0.01 -10.98
N LEU A 309 -21.48 0.75 -10.53
CA LEU A 309 -22.77 0.22 -10.11
C LEU A 309 -23.60 -0.29 -11.29
N ARG A 310 -23.47 0.30 -12.49
CA ARG A 310 -24.19 -0.10 -13.70
C ARG A 310 -23.62 -1.35 -14.36
N GLU A 311 -22.31 -1.45 -14.43
CA GLU A 311 -21.62 -2.59 -15.05
C GLU A 311 -21.64 -3.85 -14.16
N ASP A 312 -22.11 -3.73 -12.91
CA ASP A 312 -21.95 -4.71 -11.83
C ASP A 312 -20.48 -5.21 -11.72
N ALA A 313 -19.54 -4.38 -12.18
CA ALA A 313 -18.12 -4.67 -12.24
C ALA A 313 -17.52 -4.44 -10.85
N ILE A 314 -17.06 -5.53 -10.23
CA ILE A 314 -16.48 -5.47 -8.87
C ILE A 314 -15.05 -4.90 -8.90
N LEU A 315 -14.31 -5.06 -10.00
CA LEU A 315 -13.02 -4.38 -10.21
C LEU A 315 -13.31 -2.88 -10.38
N GLY A 316 -13.06 -2.10 -9.34
CA GLY A 316 -13.14 -0.65 -9.41
C GLY A 316 -12.21 -0.05 -10.47
N SER A 317 -12.17 1.28 -10.54
CA SER A 317 -11.38 2.01 -11.51
C SER A 317 -10.72 3.22 -10.87
N LYS A 318 -9.70 3.79 -11.52
CA LYS A 318 -9.07 5.05 -11.07
C LYS A 318 -10.10 6.17 -10.92
N ALA A 319 -10.97 6.32 -11.92
CA ALA A 319 -12.04 7.31 -11.90
C ALA A 319 -13.13 6.98 -10.86
N GLY A 320 -13.32 5.70 -10.53
CA GLY A 320 -14.17 5.26 -9.44
C GLY A 320 -13.62 5.63 -8.07
N ASP A 321 -12.30 5.52 -7.87
CA ASP A 321 -11.65 5.98 -6.64
C ASP A 321 -11.75 7.51 -6.48
N VAL A 322 -11.64 8.28 -7.59
CA VAL A 322 -11.82 9.74 -7.56
C VAL A 322 -13.25 10.11 -7.15
N TYR A 323 -14.26 9.35 -7.62
CA TYR A 323 -15.63 9.50 -7.16
C TYR A 323 -15.77 9.21 -5.67
N GLY A 324 -15.24 8.08 -5.19
CA GLY A 324 -15.26 7.70 -3.78
C GLY A 324 -14.57 8.76 -2.89
N PHE A 325 -13.46 9.33 -3.36
CA PHE A 325 -12.77 10.44 -2.71
C PHE A 325 -13.66 11.67 -2.55
N ALA A 326 -14.45 12.03 -3.57
CA ALA A 326 -15.37 13.17 -3.49
C ALA A 326 -16.49 12.95 -2.45
N ILE A 327 -17.01 11.73 -2.35
CA ILE A 327 -17.99 11.37 -1.31
C ILE A 327 -17.34 11.49 0.07
N ILE A 328 -16.12 10.99 0.26
CA ILE A 328 -15.38 11.16 1.53
C ILE A 328 -15.12 12.64 1.84
N CYS A 329 -14.83 13.46 0.83
CA CYS A 329 -14.70 14.91 1.03
C CYS A 329 -16.00 15.52 1.55
N SER A 330 -17.16 15.11 1.03
CA SER A 330 -18.45 15.56 1.54
C SER A 330 -18.67 15.16 3.00
N GLU A 331 -18.23 13.96 3.40
CA GLU A 331 -18.28 13.52 4.80
C GLU A 331 -17.36 14.34 5.70
N ILE A 332 -16.11 14.57 5.29
CA ILE A 332 -15.15 15.40 6.04
C ILE A 332 -15.72 16.81 6.24
N MET A 333 -16.26 17.40 5.17
CA MET A 333 -16.76 18.77 5.16
C MET A 333 -18.03 18.93 6.01
N SER A 334 -18.98 18.01 5.87
CA SER A 334 -20.25 18.05 6.62
C SER A 334 -20.15 17.50 8.03
N ARG A 335 -19.11 16.71 8.32
CA ARG A 335 -18.96 15.86 9.52
C ARG A 335 -20.16 14.92 9.75
N LYS A 336 -20.75 14.47 8.66
CA LYS A 336 -21.90 13.56 8.67
C LYS A 336 -21.58 12.32 7.84
N PRO A 337 -22.25 11.18 8.10
CA PRO A 337 -22.10 10.00 7.25
C PRO A 337 -22.50 10.30 5.80
N ALA A 338 -21.97 9.51 4.87
CA ALA A 338 -22.27 9.64 3.45
C ALA A 338 -23.79 9.76 3.18
N TYR A 339 -24.18 10.77 2.40
CA TYR A 339 -25.56 11.13 2.08
C TYR A 339 -26.46 11.58 3.24
N ASP A 340 -25.96 11.76 4.47
CA ASP A 340 -26.70 12.34 5.61
C ASP A 340 -28.13 11.78 5.76
N PHE A 341 -28.23 10.50 6.10
CA PHE A 341 -29.51 9.78 6.22
C PHE A 341 -30.49 10.40 7.23
N GLU A 342 -30.03 11.23 8.18
CA GLU A 342 -30.93 11.93 9.10
C GLU A 342 -31.77 13.00 8.40
N SER A 343 -31.24 13.58 7.32
CA SER A 343 -31.89 14.61 6.52
C SER A 343 -32.71 14.06 5.36
N ARG A 344 -32.68 12.73 5.15
CA ARG A 344 -33.20 12.05 3.97
C ARG A 344 -34.24 11.01 4.34
N THR A 345 -35.13 10.71 3.40
CA THR A 345 -36.14 9.65 3.56
C THR A 345 -35.72 8.34 2.92
N GLU A 346 -34.78 8.41 1.98
CA GLU A 346 -34.35 7.27 1.16
C GLU A 346 -33.46 6.29 1.95
N THR A 347 -33.64 4.99 1.74
CA THR A 347 -32.75 3.96 2.33
C THR A 347 -31.41 3.85 1.59
N GLU A 348 -30.45 3.12 2.17
CA GLU A 348 -29.14 2.86 1.56
C GLU A 348 -29.29 2.21 0.17
N GLU A 349 -30.21 1.26 0.02
CA GLU A 349 -30.53 0.60 -1.25
C GLU A 349 -31.14 1.56 -2.27
N GLU A 350 -32.05 2.42 -1.82
CA GLU A 350 -32.72 3.40 -2.67
C GLU A 350 -31.72 4.44 -3.18
N ILE A 351 -30.80 4.91 -2.34
CA ILE A 351 -29.73 5.81 -2.75
C ILE A 351 -28.83 5.13 -3.78
N VAL A 352 -28.39 3.90 -3.52
CA VAL A 352 -27.58 3.12 -4.49
C VAL A 352 -28.33 2.97 -5.81
N TYR A 353 -29.63 2.70 -5.78
CA TYR A 353 -30.47 2.63 -6.97
C TYR A 353 -30.55 3.96 -7.72
N LEU A 354 -30.76 5.08 -7.02
CA LEU A 354 -30.81 6.42 -7.61
C LEU A 354 -29.49 6.82 -8.25
N VAL A 355 -28.36 6.53 -7.59
CA VAL A 355 -27.02 6.77 -8.14
C VAL A 355 -26.79 5.90 -9.38
N LYS A 356 -27.16 4.62 -9.34
CA LYS A 356 -27.04 3.68 -10.48
C LYS A 356 -27.89 4.13 -11.68
N ARG A 357 -29.13 4.54 -11.42
CA ARG A 357 -30.09 4.99 -12.44
C ARG A 357 -29.64 6.28 -13.13
N GLY A 358 -29.08 7.22 -12.37
CA GLY A 358 -28.76 8.56 -12.86
C GLY A 358 -30.01 9.32 -13.34
N GLY A 359 -29.83 10.26 -14.26
CA GLY A 359 -30.90 11.05 -14.85
C GLY A 359 -30.63 12.56 -14.78
N THR A 360 -31.67 13.37 -14.98
CA THR A 360 -31.59 14.84 -14.92
C THR A 360 -31.33 15.36 -13.50
N ASN A 361 -31.85 14.65 -12.49
CA ASN A 361 -31.61 14.95 -11.08
C ASN A 361 -30.65 13.90 -10.51
N LEU A 362 -29.35 14.20 -10.56
CA LEU A 362 -28.32 13.31 -10.02
C LEU A 362 -28.40 13.27 -8.49
N CYS A 363 -28.50 12.06 -7.92
CA CYS A 363 -28.39 11.88 -6.48
C CYS A 363 -26.92 12.07 -6.06
N ARG A 364 -26.64 13.13 -5.29
CA ARG A 364 -25.32 13.45 -4.74
C ARG A 364 -25.45 14.00 -3.31
N PRO A 365 -24.43 13.86 -2.46
CA PRO A 365 -24.41 14.49 -1.15
C PRO A 365 -24.47 16.02 -1.25
N THR A 366 -25.15 16.66 -0.30
CA THR A 366 -25.24 18.12 -0.24
C THR A 366 -23.95 18.69 0.37
N ILE A 367 -23.21 19.47 -0.43
CA ILE A 367 -22.10 20.31 0.04
C ILE A 367 -22.52 21.77 -0.15
N SER A 368 -23.21 22.32 0.85
CA SER A 368 -23.64 23.72 0.86
C SER A 368 -22.73 24.56 1.75
N ASN A 369 -22.10 25.59 1.15
CA ASN A 369 -21.30 26.68 1.73
C ASN A 369 -20.94 26.53 3.22
N ILE A 370 -20.03 25.60 3.50
CA ILE A 370 -19.35 25.59 4.79
C ILE A 370 -18.42 26.79 4.75
N ALA A 371 -18.74 27.82 5.55
CA ALA A 371 -18.14 29.15 5.50
C ALA A 371 -16.60 29.14 5.50
N ASP A 372 -16.02 28.06 6.00
CA ASP A 372 -14.59 27.91 6.20
C ASP A 372 -13.82 27.33 5.00
N PHE A 373 -14.50 26.93 3.90
CA PHE A 373 -13.85 26.33 2.72
C PHE A 373 -13.81 27.26 1.51
N ASN A 374 -12.71 27.19 0.75
CA ASN A 374 -12.59 27.93 -0.51
C ASN A 374 -13.60 27.39 -1.55
N PRO A 375 -14.45 28.25 -2.14
CA PRO A 375 -15.44 27.83 -3.15
C PRO A 375 -14.83 27.09 -4.35
N ALA A 376 -13.61 27.44 -4.77
CA ALA A 376 -12.92 26.77 -5.86
C ALA A 376 -12.63 25.29 -5.55
N PHE A 377 -12.37 24.97 -4.28
CA PHE A 377 -12.17 23.59 -3.85
C PHE A 377 -13.48 22.80 -3.82
N ILE A 378 -14.58 23.43 -3.44
CA ILE A 378 -15.92 22.82 -3.52
C ILE A 378 -16.27 22.48 -4.97
N HIS A 379 -15.94 23.37 -5.91
CA HIS A 379 -16.09 23.08 -7.34
C HIS A 379 -15.24 21.89 -7.79
N LEU A 380 -13.97 21.82 -7.37
CA LEU A 380 -13.10 20.68 -7.66
C LEU A 380 -13.66 19.35 -7.14
N ILE A 381 -14.22 19.32 -5.92
CA ILE A 381 -14.89 18.13 -5.39
C ILE A 381 -16.09 17.75 -6.26
N ARG A 382 -16.85 18.75 -6.74
CA ARG A 382 -18.00 18.50 -7.63
C ARG A 382 -17.60 17.95 -8.99
N GLU A 383 -16.42 18.29 -9.51
CA GLU A 383 -15.87 17.68 -10.72
C GLU A 383 -15.45 16.22 -10.48
N CYS A 384 -14.92 15.91 -9.28
CA CYS A 384 -14.46 14.56 -8.92
C CYS A 384 -15.59 13.51 -8.90
N TRP A 385 -16.85 13.90 -8.65
CA TRP A 385 -18.00 13.00 -8.71
C TRP A 385 -18.92 13.22 -9.92
N SER A 386 -18.39 13.79 -11.01
CA SER A 386 -19.16 13.95 -12.25
C SER A 386 -19.74 12.60 -12.71
N GLU A 387 -20.95 12.64 -13.27
CA GLU A 387 -21.59 11.46 -13.88
C GLU A 387 -20.76 10.93 -15.05
N ASN A 388 -20.11 11.84 -15.80
CA ASN A 388 -19.23 11.49 -16.90
C ASN A 388 -17.82 11.16 -16.39
N VAL A 389 -17.39 9.91 -16.60
CA VAL A 389 -16.08 9.40 -16.19
C VAL A 389 -14.92 10.24 -16.74
N LYS A 390 -15.05 10.79 -17.96
CA LYS A 390 -13.99 11.55 -18.63
C LYS A 390 -13.80 12.97 -18.08
N GLU A 391 -14.82 13.51 -17.42
CA GLU A 391 -14.76 14.85 -16.80
C GLU A 391 -14.08 14.81 -15.44
N ARG A 392 -13.98 13.64 -14.82
CA ARG A 392 -13.32 13.50 -13.52
C ARG A 392 -11.81 13.74 -13.68
N PRO A 393 -11.22 14.69 -12.92
CA PRO A 393 -9.79 14.94 -12.98
C PRO A 393 -9.00 13.74 -12.46
N ILE A 394 -7.77 13.56 -12.97
CA ILE A 394 -6.85 12.56 -12.42
C ILE A 394 -6.29 13.03 -11.08
N VAL A 395 -5.93 12.10 -10.19
CA VAL A 395 -5.44 12.42 -8.83
C VAL A 395 -4.27 13.41 -8.82
N ASP A 396 -3.33 13.27 -9.78
CA ASP A 396 -2.21 14.21 -9.92
C ASP A 396 -2.65 15.66 -10.20
N GLN A 397 -3.74 15.87 -10.95
CA GLN A 397 -4.30 17.20 -11.19
C GLN A 397 -4.97 17.75 -9.93
N ILE A 398 -5.72 16.91 -9.21
CA ILE A 398 -6.39 17.28 -7.96
C ILE A 398 -5.36 17.76 -6.93
N ILE A 399 -4.26 17.02 -6.75
CA ILE A 399 -3.16 17.40 -5.84
C ILE A 399 -2.57 18.78 -6.20
N LYS A 400 -2.35 19.05 -7.50
CA LYS A 400 -1.80 20.33 -7.96
C LYS A 400 -2.76 21.49 -7.68
N LEU A 401 -4.05 21.31 -7.99
CA LEU A 401 -5.09 22.32 -7.78
C LEU A 401 -5.31 22.58 -6.29
N MET A 402 -5.32 21.53 -5.46
CA MET A 402 -5.41 21.65 -4.01
C MET A 402 -4.26 22.47 -3.42
N LYS A 403 -3.03 22.21 -3.89
CA LYS A 403 -1.85 22.97 -3.46
C LYS A 403 -1.92 24.46 -3.85
N SER A 404 -2.50 24.79 -5.00
CA SER A 404 -2.69 26.19 -5.40
C SER A 404 -3.79 26.89 -4.61
N ILE A 405 -4.83 26.16 -4.20
CA ILE A 405 -5.97 26.73 -3.47
C ILE A 405 -5.65 26.92 -1.98
N VAL A 406 -4.82 26.04 -1.40
CA VAL A 406 -4.45 26.05 0.02
C VAL A 406 -2.93 26.28 0.19
N PRO A 407 -2.47 27.54 0.12
CA PRO A 407 -1.08 27.88 0.36
C PRO A 407 -0.70 27.59 1.83
N GLY A 408 0.43 26.91 2.06
CA GLY A 408 0.86 26.47 3.40
C GLY A 408 0.54 25.00 3.73
N SER A 409 -0.07 24.26 2.80
CA SER A 409 -0.40 22.83 2.94
C SER A 409 0.79 21.86 3.12
N ASN A 410 2.01 22.33 3.36
CA ASN A 410 3.17 21.46 3.65
C ASN A 410 3.50 21.36 5.14
N THR A 411 2.83 22.13 6.01
CA THR A 411 3.03 22.00 7.47
C THR A 411 2.40 20.70 7.97
N ASN A 412 3.06 20.04 8.93
CA ASN A 412 2.49 18.83 9.53
C ASN A 412 1.22 19.20 10.31
N LEU A 413 0.24 18.30 10.27
CA LEU A 413 -1.04 18.53 10.95
C LEU A 413 -0.85 18.67 12.46
N MET A 414 0.01 17.84 13.06
CA MET A 414 0.34 17.93 14.48
C MET A 414 0.91 19.30 14.86
N ASP A 415 1.82 19.84 14.06
CA ASP A 415 2.41 21.17 14.33
C ASP A 415 1.33 22.27 14.30
N HIS A 416 0.36 22.15 13.39
CA HIS A 416 -0.78 23.07 13.34
C HIS A 416 -1.70 22.93 14.54
N VAL A 417 -2.02 21.69 14.94
CA VAL A 417 -2.84 21.41 16.14
C VAL A 417 -2.13 21.94 17.39
N PHE A 418 -0.82 21.75 17.52
CA PHE A 418 -0.04 22.31 18.63
C PHE A 418 -0.09 23.83 18.67
N ARG A 419 0.16 24.50 17.55
CA ARG A 419 0.09 25.98 17.47
C ARG A 419 -1.32 26.49 17.78
N MET A 420 -2.35 25.77 17.36
CA MET A 420 -3.73 26.10 17.69
C MET A 420 -3.93 26.01 19.21
N LEU A 421 -3.51 24.92 19.84
CA LEU A 421 -3.61 24.74 21.29
C LEU A 421 -2.86 25.81 22.08
N GLU A 422 -1.66 26.21 21.64
CA GLU A 422 -0.89 27.31 22.22
C GLU A 422 -1.67 28.63 22.15
N ASN A 423 -2.18 29.00 20.97
CA ASN A 423 -2.96 30.24 20.81
C ASN A 423 -4.22 30.27 21.67
N TYR A 424 -4.91 29.13 21.83
CA TYR A 424 -6.08 29.04 22.71
C TYR A 424 -5.71 29.11 24.19
N ALA A 425 -4.58 28.51 24.59
CA ALA A 425 -4.08 28.62 25.96
C ALA A 425 -3.74 30.08 26.31
N ASP A 426 -3.06 30.78 25.41
CA ASP A 426 -2.71 32.19 25.56
C ASP A 426 -3.97 33.08 25.65
N SER A 427 -4.95 32.86 24.77
CA SER A 427 -6.21 33.62 24.79
C SER A 427 -7.01 33.37 26.07
N LEU A 428 -7.02 32.13 26.57
CA LEU A 428 -7.70 31.81 27.83
C LEU A 428 -6.97 32.43 29.02
N GLU A 429 -5.64 32.41 29.02
CA GLU A 429 -4.83 33.04 30.07
C GLU A 429 -5.15 34.54 30.16
N GLN A 430 -5.24 35.22 29.02
CA GLN A 430 -5.66 36.62 28.95
C GLN A 430 -7.09 36.83 29.48
N GLU A 431 -8.05 35.99 29.09
CA GLU A 431 -9.43 36.12 29.58
C GLU A 431 -9.52 35.90 31.11
N VAL A 432 -8.80 34.91 31.63
CA VAL A 432 -8.73 34.63 33.07
C VAL A 432 -8.07 35.79 33.80
N GLU A 433 -7.02 36.40 33.25
CA GLU A 433 -6.38 37.58 33.82
C GLU A 433 -7.36 38.78 33.87
N VAL A 434 -8.12 39.01 32.81
CA VAL A 434 -9.14 40.08 32.77
C VAL A 434 -10.22 39.85 33.83
N ARG A 435 -10.82 38.64 33.86
CA ARG A 435 -11.87 38.34 34.84
C ARG A 435 -11.37 38.36 36.28
N THR A 436 -10.14 37.94 36.53
CA THR A 436 -9.56 38.01 37.88
C THR A 436 -9.34 39.45 38.33
N LYS A 437 -8.87 40.34 37.43
CA LYS A 437 -8.79 41.78 37.70
C LYS A 437 -10.15 42.41 37.98
N GLU A 438 -11.17 42.06 37.18
CA GLU A 438 -12.55 42.53 37.41
C GLU A 438 -13.08 42.08 38.77
N LEU A 439 -12.91 40.79 39.10
CA LEU A 439 -13.34 40.22 40.37
C LEU A 439 -12.63 40.87 41.56
N GLU A 440 -11.33 41.16 41.44
CA GLU A 440 -10.59 41.91 42.45
C GLU A 440 -11.13 43.34 42.64
N SER A 441 -11.52 44.01 41.55
CA SER A 441 -12.08 45.35 41.61
C SER A 441 -13.46 45.36 42.29
N GLU A 442 -14.33 44.40 41.98
CA GLU A 442 -15.64 44.23 42.61
C GLU A 442 -15.51 43.81 44.07
N LYS A 443 -14.56 42.91 44.39
CA LYS A 443 -14.24 42.56 45.77
C LYS A 443 -13.80 43.79 46.56
N LYS A 444 -12.93 44.64 46.00
CA LYS A 444 -12.51 45.91 46.66
C LYS A 444 -13.69 46.84 46.92
N LYS A 445 -14.63 46.96 45.97
CA LYS A 445 -15.85 47.78 46.15
C LYS A 445 -16.75 47.21 47.25
N SER A 446 -16.98 45.89 47.23
CA SER A 446 -17.77 45.18 48.25
C SER A 446 -17.15 45.32 49.64
N ASP A 447 -15.83 45.16 49.74
CA ASP A 447 -15.08 45.32 50.98
C ASP A 447 -15.18 46.75 51.53
N LEU A 448 -15.11 47.77 50.66
CA LEU A 448 -15.29 49.17 51.05
C LEU A 448 -16.70 49.43 51.62
N LEU A 449 -17.74 48.86 50.99
CA LEU A 449 -19.12 48.95 51.48
C LEU A 449 -19.26 48.26 52.84
N LEU A 450 -18.68 47.07 53.00
CA LEU A 450 -18.69 46.33 54.27
C LEU A 450 -18.06 47.15 55.40
N TYR A 451 -16.94 47.84 55.13
CA TYR A 451 -16.28 48.72 56.10
C TYR A 451 -17.06 50.02 56.40
N ARG A 452 -17.98 50.44 55.52
CA ARG A 452 -18.88 51.57 55.80
C ARG A 452 -20.05 51.16 56.70
N MET A 453 -20.51 49.91 56.61
CA MET A 453 -21.63 49.43 57.42
C MET A 453 -21.22 49.02 58.83
N MET A 454 -19.94 48.71 59.07
CA MET A 454 -19.45 48.22 60.36
C MET A 454 -17.92 48.38 60.54
N PRO A 455 -17.41 48.46 61.80
CA PRO A 455 -15.99 48.65 62.05
C PRO A 455 -15.11 47.56 61.43
N LYS A 456 -13.98 47.96 60.84
CA LYS A 456 -13.02 47.08 60.14
C LYS A 456 -12.69 45.78 60.90
N GLN A 457 -12.49 45.88 62.22
CA GLN A 457 -12.14 44.73 63.07
C GLN A 457 -13.24 43.65 63.13
N ILE A 458 -14.52 44.05 62.99
CA ILE A 458 -15.66 43.13 63.00
C ILE A 458 -15.89 42.57 61.58
N ALA A 459 -15.76 43.42 60.56
CA ALA A 459 -15.89 43.03 59.15
C ALA A 459 -14.86 41.97 58.74
N GLU A 460 -13.59 42.13 59.15
CA GLU A 460 -12.53 41.15 58.88
C GLU A 460 -12.76 39.82 59.62
N LYS A 461 -13.23 39.86 60.87
CA LYS A 461 -13.57 38.64 61.62
C LYS A 461 -14.71 37.87 60.95
N LEU A 462 -15.73 38.55 60.42
CA LEU A 462 -16.82 37.91 59.68
C LEU A 462 -16.38 37.36 58.33
N LYS A 463 -15.52 38.06 57.59
CA LYS A 463 -14.92 37.54 56.34
C LYS A 463 -14.13 36.25 56.57
N MET A 464 -13.48 36.13 57.73
CA MET A 464 -12.77 34.91 58.14
C MET A 464 -13.70 33.82 58.72
N GLY A 465 -15.02 34.04 58.74
CA GLY A 465 -16.01 33.09 59.27
C GLY A 465 -16.08 33.02 60.79
N ALA A 466 -15.41 33.92 61.52
CA ALA A 466 -15.43 33.94 62.98
C ALA A 466 -16.71 34.60 63.53
N SER A 467 -17.33 33.99 64.53
CA SER A 467 -18.53 34.54 65.18
C SER A 467 -18.19 35.75 66.05
N VAL A 468 -19.05 36.77 66.02
CA VAL A 468 -18.86 38.03 66.77
C VAL A 468 -19.85 38.07 67.93
N SER A 469 -19.34 38.14 69.16
CA SER A 469 -20.14 38.26 70.38
C SER A 469 -20.63 39.71 70.60
N ARG A 470 -21.92 39.89 70.88
CA ARG A 470 -22.51 41.20 71.23
C ARG A 470 -22.09 41.59 72.64
N ARG A 471 -21.26 42.63 72.79
CA ARG A 471 -21.17 43.37 74.06
C ARG A 471 -22.29 44.40 74.09
N ALA A 472 -23.29 44.18 74.95
CA ALA A 472 -24.26 45.21 75.30
C ALA A 472 -23.53 46.35 76.01
N SER A 473 -23.55 47.54 75.40
CA SER A 473 -23.11 48.78 76.04
C SER A 473 -24.19 49.18 77.05
N SER A 474 -23.92 49.05 78.34
CA SER A 474 -24.71 49.70 79.38
C SER A 474 -24.33 51.18 79.43
N ARG A 475 -25.26 52.04 79.01
CA ARG A 475 -25.53 53.36 79.60
C ARG A 475 -26.83 53.92 79.04
#